data_AF-A0A7W1MCR5-F1
#
_entry.id   AF-A0A7W1MCR5-F1
#
_cell.length_a   1.000
_cell.length_b   1.000
_cell.length_c   1.000
_cell.angle_alpha   90.00
_cell.angle_beta   90.00
_cell.angle_gamma   90.00
#
_symmetry.space_group_name_H-M   'P 1'
#
loop_
_entity.id
_entity.type
_entity.pdbx_description
1 polymer ?
#
loop_
_entity_poly.entity_id
_entity_poly.type
_entity_poly.pdbx_seq_one_letter_code
_entity_poly.pdbx_strand_id
1 'polypeptide(L)'
;MFSSIPQKRLLLYLLLAGLVPIFFGWLTFSSQLDSVSNLENNILQVQSQAFSRENKQSINMAVKQHYSDADHFYIDKNLESITLLEPEIDSLKNLTSNPNFNDDENVKKRFESLFGPANRLSFTEGVVQSSPAFQEVTETLVHPVEINVNDLRHILCLIEGIPIGNCTPAPNRPQLIVLDFKIDKKSVSEKNEVYLLNLKLLKREFL
;
A
#
# COMPACT_ATOMS: atom_id res chain seq x y z
N MET A 1 23.55 -73.08 -33.01
CA MET A 1 23.84 -71.68 -33.43
C MET A 1 25.19 -71.14 -32.97
N PHE A 2 25.92 -71.80 -32.05
CA PHE A 2 27.22 -71.31 -31.54
C PHE A 2 28.46 -71.99 -32.16
N SER A 3 28.29 -72.92 -33.11
CA SER A 3 29.38 -73.73 -33.68
C SER A 3 30.24 -73.02 -34.75
N SER A 4 29.90 -71.79 -35.13
CA SER A 4 30.62 -71.00 -36.16
C SER A 4 31.37 -69.78 -35.61
N ILE A 5 31.36 -69.54 -34.29
CA ILE A 5 32.00 -68.38 -33.67
C ILE A 5 33.41 -68.76 -33.20
N PRO A 6 34.48 -68.07 -33.64
CA PRO A 6 35.84 -68.32 -33.17
C PRO A 6 35.94 -68.19 -31.64
N GLN A 7 36.59 -69.14 -30.97
CA GLN A 7 36.68 -69.21 -29.50
C GLN A 7 37.16 -67.89 -28.85
N LYS A 8 38.10 -67.18 -29.50
CA LYS A 8 38.60 -65.87 -29.05
C LYS A 8 37.49 -64.79 -28.99
N ARG A 9 36.49 -64.85 -29.88
CA ARG A 9 35.34 -63.92 -29.90
C ARG A 9 34.27 -64.32 -28.89
N LEU A 10 34.09 -65.62 -28.64
CA LEU A 10 33.14 -66.12 -27.65
C LEU A 10 33.51 -65.70 -26.22
N LEU A 11 34.80 -65.75 -25.87
CA LEU A 11 35.31 -65.22 -24.60
C LEU A 11 35.04 -63.72 -24.45
N LEU A 12 35.20 -62.95 -25.52
CA LEU A 12 34.94 -61.50 -25.52
C LEU A 12 33.44 -61.20 -25.33
N TYR A 13 32.55 -61.97 -25.95
CA TYR A 13 31.10 -61.82 -25.74
C TYR A 13 30.67 -62.21 -24.33
N LEU A 14 31.26 -63.24 -23.73
CA LEU A 14 30.96 -63.65 -22.36
C LEU A 14 31.44 -62.60 -21.35
N LEU A 15 32.62 -62.02 -21.58
CA LEU A 15 33.15 -60.91 -20.78
C LEU A 15 32.28 -59.65 -20.89
N LEU A 16 31.84 -59.29 -22.11
CA LEU A 16 30.90 -58.18 -22.31
C LEU A 16 29.54 -58.46 -21.66
N ALA A 17 29.01 -59.67 -21.78
CA ALA A 17 27.76 -60.06 -21.14
C ALA A 17 27.86 -59.99 -19.61
N GLY A 18 29.02 -60.31 -19.03
CA GLY A 18 29.29 -60.16 -17.60
C GLY A 18 29.36 -58.70 -17.12
N LEU A 19 29.68 -57.74 -18.01
CA LEU A 19 29.69 -56.30 -17.68
C LEU A 19 28.30 -55.67 -17.69
N VAL A 20 27.33 -56.24 -18.43
CA VAL A 20 25.98 -55.68 -18.55
C VAL A 20 25.27 -55.55 -17.19
N PRO A 21 25.25 -56.57 -16.30
CA PRO A 21 24.65 -56.43 -14.97
C PRO A 21 25.30 -55.36 -14.10
N ILE A 22 26.62 -55.18 -14.23
CA ILE A 22 27.38 -54.17 -13.47
C ILE A 22 26.99 -52.76 -13.92
N PHE A 23 26.94 -52.55 -15.24
CA PHE A 23 26.53 -51.27 -15.80
C PHE A 23 25.07 -50.93 -15.47
N PHE A 24 24.18 -51.93 -15.53
CA PHE A 24 22.78 -51.74 -15.14
C PHE A 24 22.65 -51.42 -13.65
N GLY A 25 23.38 -52.13 -12.78
CA GLY A 25 23.47 -51.83 -11.35
C GLY A 25 23.93 -50.39 -11.10
N TRP A 26 24.98 -49.94 -11.79
CA TRP A 26 25.47 -48.55 -11.71
C TRP A 26 24.40 -47.53 -12.13
N LEU A 27 23.73 -47.73 -13.26
CA LEU A 27 22.68 -46.82 -13.72
C LEU A 27 21.52 -46.73 -12.73
N THR A 28 21.06 -47.87 -12.21
CA THR A 28 19.97 -47.89 -11.21
C THR A 28 20.39 -47.21 -9.91
N PHE A 29 21.63 -47.41 -9.46
CA PHE A 29 22.16 -46.75 -8.28
C PHE A 29 22.28 -45.23 -8.47
N SER A 30 22.80 -44.78 -9.61
CA SER A 30 22.87 -43.35 -9.96
C SER A 30 21.49 -42.71 -10.00
N SER A 31 20.51 -43.38 -10.62
CA SER A 31 19.13 -42.87 -10.67
C SER A 31 18.48 -42.78 -9.28
N GLN A 32 18.81 -43.70 -8.37
CA GLN A 32 18.36 -43.63 -6.98
C GLN A 32 19.01 -42.45 -6.24
N LEU A 33 20.30 -42.19 -6.44
CA LEU A 33 20.98 -41.03 -5.87
C LEU A 33 20.34 -39.71 -6.34
N ASP A 34 20.05 -39.58 -7.64
CA ASP A 34 19.37 -38.42 -8.20
C ASP A 34 17.97 -38.25 -7.59
N SER A 35 17.25 -39.37 -7.38
CA SER A 35 15.94 -39.35 -6.74
C SER A 35 15.99 -38.86 -5.29
N VAL A 36 17.03 -39.24 -4.54
CA VAL A 36 17.25 -38.76 -3.16
C VAL A 36 17.58 -37.27 -3.17
N SER A 37 18.47 -36.81 -4.06
CA SER A 37 18.79 -35.38 -4.19
C SER A 37 17.57 -34.56 -4.58
N ASN A 38 16.74 -35.05 -5.50
CA ASN A 38 15.49 -34.41 -5.87
C ASN A 38 14.50 -34.36 -4.70
N LEU A 39 14.42 -35.42 -3.89
CA LEU A 39 13.58 -35.44 -2.70
C LEU A 39 14.04 -34.40 -1.66
N GLU A 40 15.35 -34.30 -1.43
CA GLU A 40 15.93 -33.28 -0.54
C GLU A 40 15.61 -31.87 -1.02
N ASN A 41 15.80 -31.59 -2.31
CA ASN A 41 15.46 -30.30 -2.92
C ASN A 41 13.95 -29.98 -2.79
N ASN A 42 13.09 -30.97 -2.97
CA ASN A 42 11.65 -30.82 -2.80
C ASN A 42 11.28 -30.51 -1.34
N ILE A 43 11.94 -31.17 -0.37
CA ILE A 43 11.73 -30.90 1.06
C ILE A 43 12.13 -29.46 1.38
N LEU A 44 13.29 -29.01 0.92
CA LEU A 44 13.76 -27.63 1.12
C LEU A 44 12.81 -26.61 0.47
N GLN A 45 12.31 -26.90 -0.73
CA GLN A 45 11.36 -26.05 -1.42
C GLN A 45 10.03 -25.97 -0.66
N VAL A 46 9.47 -27.10 -0.24
CA VAL A 46 8.22 -27.13 0.56
C VAL A 46 8.40 -26.40 1.87
N GLN A 47 9.54 -26.58 2.56
CA GLN A 47 9.86 -25.87 3.80
C GLN A 47 9.89 -24.35 3.58
N SER A 48 10.58 -23.88 2.53
CA SER A 48 10.65 -22.45 2.22
C SER A 48 9.28 -21.85 1.88
N GLN A 49 8.45 -22.61 1.17
CA GLN A 49 7.08 -22.20 0.84
C GLN A 49 6.19 -22.16 2.09
N ALA A 50 6.29 -23.16 2.97
CA ALA A 50 5.55 -23.20 4.23
C ALA A 50 5.91 -22.01 5.12
N PHE A 51 7.21 -21.73 5.29
CA PHE A 51 7.69 -20.58 6.06
C PHE A 51 7.23 -19.24 5.46
N SER A 52 7.29 -19.09 4.13
CA SER A 52 6.78 -17.89 3.46
C SER A 52 5.27 -17.70 3.67
N ARG A 53 4.49 -18.80 3.63
CA ARG A 53 3.05 -18.76 3.89
C ARG A 53 2.73 -18.38 5.33
N GLU A 54 3.43 -18.97 6.30
CA GLU A 54 3.27 -18.67 7.71
C GLU A 54 3.57 -17.19 8.01
N ASN A 55 4.68 -16.66 7.49
CA ASN A 55 5.03 -15.25 7.64
C ASN A 55 3.98 -14.32 7.01
N LYS A 56 3.45 -14.66 5.83
CA LYS A 56 2.36 -13.88 5.21
C LYS A 56 1.08 -13.92 6.04
N GLN A 57 0.74 -15.08 6.59
CA GLN A 57 -0.44 -15.24 7.42
C GLN A 57 -0.32 -14.48 8.74
N SER A 58 0.84 -14.51 9.40
CA SER A 58 1.07 -13.79 10.65
C SER A 58 1.00 -12.28 10.44
N ILE A 59 1.59 -11.76 9.35
CA ILE A 59 1.49 -10.34 8.98
C ILE A 59 0.03 -9.97 8.69
N ASN A 60 -0.69 -10.76 7.88
CA ASN A 60 -2.08 -10.48 7.55
C ASN A 60 -2.99 -10.50 8.80
N MET A 61 -2.74 -11.42 9.72
CA MET A 61 -3.46 -11.50 11.00
C MET A 61 -3.16 -10.28 11.87
N ALA A 62 -1.90 -9.86 11.96
CA ALA A 62 -1.51 -8.66 12.69
C ALA A 62 -2.15 -7.38 12.11
N VAL A 63 -2.17 -7.25 10.77
CA VAL A 63 -2.83 -6.12 10.09
C VAL A 63 -4.33 -6.15 10.35
N LYS A 64 -4.99 -7.31 10.21
CA LYS A 64 -6.43 -7.45 10.49
C LYS A 64 -6.76 -7.06 11.93
N GLN A 65 -5.96 -7.50 12.89
CA GLN A 65 -6.16 -7.16 14.29
C GLN A 65 -5.90 -5.68 14.58
N HIS A 66 -4.94 -5.06 13.89
CA HIS A 66 -4.65 -3.63 14.07
C HIS A 66 -5.80 -2.73 13.59
N TYR A 67 -6.52 -3.14 12.54
CA TYR A 67 -7.57 -2.35 11.91
C TYR A 67 -9.00 -2.90 12.15
N SER A 68 -9.18 -3.86 13.08
CA SER A 68 -10.49 -4.49 13.32
C SER A 68 -11.55 -3.52 13.84
N ASP A 69 -11.14 -2.55 14.65
CA ASP A 69 -12.02 -1.57 15.29
C ASP A 69 -11.99 -0.22 14.58
N ALA A 70 -11.67 -0.20 13.28
CA ALA A 70 -11.58 1.02 12.50
C ALA A 70 -12.94 1.73 12.38
N ASP A 71 -12.93 3.05 12.50
CA ASP A 71 -14.11 3.90 12.33
C ASP A 71 -14.45 4.03 10.85
N HIS A 72 -15.66 3.60 10.48
CA HIS A 72 -16.12 3.65 9.10
C HIS A 72 -16.33 5.09 8.62
N PHE A 73 -16.62 6.02 9.52
CA PHE A 73 -16.83 7.43 9.19
C PHE A 73 -15.59 8.28 9.50
N TYR A 74 -14.40 7.65 9.54
CA TYR A 74 -13.17 8.33 9.93
C TYR A 74 -12.85 9.55 9.05
N ILE A 75 -13.04 9.43 7.73
CA ILE A 75 -12.76 10.50 6.77
C ILE A 75 -13.67 11.70 7.04
N ASP A 76 -14.98 11.48 7.13
CA ASP A 76 -15.96 12.54 7.42
C ASP A 76 -15.69 13.22 8.77
N LYS A 77 -15.35 12.42 9.79
CA LYS A 77 -15.15 12.92 11.16
C LYS A 77 -13.83 13.65 11.36
N ASN A 78 -12.74 13.21 10.71
CA ASN A 78 -11.39 13.70 11.01
C ASN A 78 -10.73 14.44 9.85
N LEU A 79 -11.00 14.09 8.59
CA LEU A 79 -10.42 14.77 7.43
C LEU A 79 -11.33 15.89 6.92
N GLU A 80 -12.64 15.64 6.77
CA GLU A 80 -13.58 16.66 6.27
C GLU A 80 -13.94 17.73 7.31
N SER A 81 -13.61 17.51 8.58
CA SER A 81 -13.84 18.46 9.67
C SER A 81 -12.71 19.48 9.84
N ILE A 82 -11.59 19.32 9.13
CA ILE A 82 -10.42 20.20 9.25
C ILE A 82 -10.74 21.58 8.67
N THR A 83 -10.43 22.61 9.45
CA THR A 83 -10.36 24.01 9.02
C THR A 83 -9.01 24.29 8.38
N LEU A 84 -9.02 24.62 7.08
CA LEU A 84 -7.81 24.93 6.33
C LEU A 84 -7.48 26.42 6.40
N LEU A 85 -6.19 26.77 6.31
CA LEU A 85 -5.71 28.16 6.24
C LEU A 85 -6.13 29.04 7.44
N GLU A 86 -6.21 28.48 8.65
CA GLU A 86 -6.58 29.23 9.87
C GLU A 86 -5.84 30.57 10.05
N PRO A 87 -4.51 30.69 9.80
CA PRO A 87 -3.81 31.97 9.96
C PRO A 87 -4.29 33.06 8.98
N GLU A 88 -4.69 32.67 7.76
CA GLU A 88 -5.24 33.61 6.76
C GLU A 88 -6.67 33.99 7.14
N ILE A 89 -7.48 33.02 7.58
CA ILE A 89 -8.85 33.26 8.05
C ILE A 89 -8.86 34.24 9.24
N ASP A 90 -7.99 34.05 10.22
CA ASP A 90 -7.88 34.95 11.38
C ASP A 90 -7.43 36.35 10.98
N SER A 91 -6.49 36.45 10.04
CA SER A 91 -6.03 37.73 9.51
C SER A 91 -7.16 38.48 8.79
N LEU A 92 -7.94 37.78 7.96
CA LEU A 92 -9.10 38.34 7.27
C LEU A 92 -10.21 38.74 8.25
N LYS A 93 -10.47 37.93 9.27
CA LYS A 93 -11.44 38.24 10.34
C LYS A 93 -11.08 39.53 11.07
N ASN A 94 -9.80 39.70 11.43
CA ASN A 94 -9.31 40.92 12.06
C ASN A 94 -9.46 42.15 11.14
N LEU A 95 -9.20 42.01 9.84
CA LEU A 95 -9.37 43.08 8.85
C LEU A 95 -10.84 43.48 8.69
N THR A 96 -11.75 42.51 8.59
CA THR A 96 -13.20 42.77 8.48
C THR A 96 -13.81 43.37 9.75
N SER A 97 -13.24 43.10 10.93
CA SER A 97 -13.70 43.71 12.18
C SER A 97 -13.24 45.16 12.37
N ASN A 98 -12.29 45.64 11.55
CA ASN A 98 -11.77 46.99 11.66
C ASN A 98 -12.70 47.97 10.93
N PRO A 99 -13.26 48.99 11.62
CA PRO A 99 -14.21 49.93 11.04
C PRO A 99 -13.65 50.72 9.83
N ASN A 100 -12.33 50.78 9.65
CA ASN A 100 -11.68 51.44 8.52
C ASN A 100 -11.73 50.63 7.20
N PHE A 101 -12.10 49.34 7.23
CA PHE A 101 -12.06 48.44 6.06
C PHE A 101 -13.39 47.70 5.81
N ASN A 102 -14.49 48.19 6.38
CA ASN A 102 -15.80 47.54 6.32
C ASN A 102 -16.35 47.30 4.90
N ASP A 103 -15.88 48.03 3.89
CA ASP A 103 -16.43 48.02 2.52
C ASP A 103 -15.54 47.37 1.46
N ASP A 104 -14.43 46.71 1.84
CA ASP A 104 -13.65 45.97 0.83
C ASP A 104 -14.36 44.65 0.45
N GLU A 105 -15.13 44.69 -0.63
CA GLU A 105 -15.82 43.51 -1.18
C GLU A 105 -14.85 42.36 -1.48
N ASN A 106 -13.59 42.64 -1.82
CA ASN A 106 -12.63 41.58 -2.16
C ASN A 106 -12.24 40.76 -0.93
N VAL A 107 -12.08 41.43 0.22
CA VAL A 107 -11.77 40.77 1.51
C VAL A 107 -12.95 39.91 1.95
N LYS A 108 -14.18 40.42 1.81
CA LYS A 108 -15.41 39.66 2.12
C LYS A 108 -15.56 38.44 1.20
N LYS A 109 -15.41 38.60 -0.12
CA LYS A 109 -15.48 37.49 -1.09
C LYS A 109 -14.40 36.44 -0.83
N ARG A 110 -13.16 36.86 -0.51
CA ARG A 110 -12.07 35.93 -0.18
C ARG A 110 -12.37 35.17 1.12
N PHE A 111 -12.81 35.87 2.16
CA PHE A 111 -13.18 35.26 3.43
C PHE A 111 -14.32 34.23 3.25
N GLU A 112 -15.38 34.59 2.52
CA GLU A 112 -16.48 33.67 2.19
C GLU A 112 -16.01 32.49 1.33
N SER A 113 -15.06 32.68 0.43
CA SER A 113 -14.52 31.57 -0.38
C SER A 113 -13.70 30.57 0.44
N LEU A 114 -12.93 31.06 1.42
CA LEU A 114 -12.08 30.24 2.28
C LEU A 114 -12.86 29.54 3.39
N PHE A 115 -13.86 30.23 3.95
CA PHE A 115 -14.73 29.68 4.99
C PHE A 115 -15.88 28.85 4.40
N GLY A 116 -16.21 29.08 3.13
CA GLY A 116 -17.27 28.39 2.41
C GLY A 116 -16.92 26.95 2.02
N PRO A 117 -17.86 26.25 1.35
CA PRO A 117 -17.67 24.87 0.93
C PRO A 117 -16.61 24.68 -0.16
N ALA A 118 -16.10 25.77 -0.75
CA ALA A 118 -15.15 25.74 -1.87
C ALA A 118 -13.70 25.48 -1.44
N ASN A 119 -13.37 25.64 -0.15
CA ASN A 119 -12.04 25.34 0.38
C ASN A 119 -12.10 24.30 1.52
N ARG A 120 -13.08 23.39 1.45
CA ARG A 120 -13.25 22.33 2.44
C ARG A 120 -12.86 20.99 1.83
N LEU A 121 -12.15 20.17 2.60
CA LEU A 121 -11.91 18.79 2.21
C LEU A 121 -13.26 18.06 2.12
N SER A 122 -13.63 17.66 0.91
CA SER A 122 -14.80 16.85 0.64
C SER A 122 -14.41 15.75 -0.32
N PHE A 123 -14.72 14.51 0.06
CA PHE A 123 -14.41 13.32 -0.72
C PHE A 123 -15.67 12.78 -1.38
N THR A 124 -15.47 12.15 -2.53
CA THR A 124 -16.49 11.36 -3.20
C THR A 124 -16.06 9.90 -3.21
N GLU A 125 -16.96 9.06 -2.71
CA GLU A 125 -16.82 7.62 -2.78
C GLU A 125 -16.91 7.17 -4.24
N GLY A 126 -15.86 6.49 -4.68
CA GLY A 126 -15.75 5.93 -6.02
C GLY A 126 -16.12 4.46 -6.05
N VAL A 127 -15.27 3.66 -6.70
CA VAL A 127 -15.50 2.22 -6.86
C VAL A 127 -15.29 1.51 -5.52
N VAL A 128 -16.30 0.76 -5.11
CA VAL A 128 -16.23 -0.16 -3.97
C VAL A 128 -15.81 -1.54 -4.46
N GLN A 129 -14.70 -2.06 -3.95
CA GLN A 129 -14.24 -3.43 -4.19
C GLN A 129 -14.38 -4.22 -2.89
N SER A 130 -15.26 -5.21 -2.90
CA SER A 130 -15.48 -6.09 -1.74
C SER A 130 -14.79 -7.42 -1.94
N SER A 131 -14.04 -7.85 -0.93
CA SER A 131 -13.47 -9.18 -0.80
C SER A 131 -13.96 -9.83 0.50
N PRO A 132 -13.91 -11.16 0.66
CA PRO A 132 -14.40 -11.82 1.88
C PRO A 132 -13.73 -11.36 3.18
N ALA A 133 -12.52 -10.79 3.12
CA ALA A 133 -11.75 -10.37 4.29
C ALA A 133 -11.74 -8.85 4.54
N PHE A 134 -12.05 -8.04 3.52
CA PHE A 134 -11.96 -6.59 3.58
C PHE A 134 -12.76 -5.93 2.46
N GLN A 135 -13.12 -4.68 2.67
CA GLN A 135 -13.74 -3.80 1.69
C GLN A 135 -12.82 -2.62 1.40
N GLU A 136 -12.64 -2.30 0.12
CA GLU A 136 -11.87 -1.15 -0.34
C GLU A 136 -12.78 -0.15 -1.02
N VAL A 137 -12.65 1.12 -0.64
CA VAL A 137 -13.36 2.24 -1.24
C VAL A 137 -12.33 3.26 -1.70
N THR A 138 -12.44 3.69 -2.94
CA THR A 138 -11.59 4.78 -3.45
C THR A 138 -12.25 6.11 -3.14
N GLU A 139 -11.55 6.99 -2.44
CA GLU A 139 -12.02 8.30 -2.02
C GLU A 139 -11.27 9.37 -2.80
N THR A 140 -11.99 10.20 -3.57
CA THR A 140 -11.35 11.24 -4.39
C THR A 140 -11.83 12.61 -3.94
N LEU A 141 -10.91 13.56 -3.76
CA LEU A 141 -11.29 14.95 -3.48
C LEU A 141 -12.20 15.49 -4.60
N VAL A 142 -13.33 16.08 -4.21
CA VAL A 142 -14.33 16.64 -5.13
C VAL A 142 -13.76 17.82 -5.92
N HIS A 143 -13.04 18.68 -5.21
CA HIS A 143 -12.37 19.83 -5.78
C HIS A 143 -10.99 19.99 -5.12
N PRO A 144 -9.99 20.54 -5.84
CA PRO A 144 -8.72 20.85 -5.21
C PRO A 144 -8.88 21.94 -4.14
N VAL A 145 -8.15 21.80 -3.05
CA VAL A 145 -8.24 22.70 -1.89
C VAL A 145 -6.96 23.50 -1.70
N GLU A 146 -7.10 24.73 -1.24
CA GLU A 146 -6.00 25.61 -0.85
C GLU A 146 -5.54 25.30 0.58
N ILE A 147 -4.26 24.99 0.73
CA ILE A 147 -3.64 24.60 2.00
C ILE A 147 -2.32 25.33 2.22
N ASN A 148 -1.93 25.47 3.48
CA ASN A 148 -0.57 25.84 3.86
C ASN A 148 0.25 24.60 4.26
N VAL A 149 1.52 24.82 4.60
CA VAL A 149 2.44 23.74 5.01
C VAL A 149 2.03 23.06 6.33
N ASN A 150 1.42 23.80 7.27
CA ASN A 150 0.95 23.24 8.53
C ASN A 150 -0.29 22.38 8.33
N ASP A 151 -1.23 22.82 7.49
CA ASP A 151 -2.42 22.07 7.11
C ASP A 151 -2.00 20.76 6.43
N LEU A 152 -1.02 20.81 5.53
CA LEU A 152 -0.49 19.63 4.86
C LEU A 152 0.05 18.61 5.88
N ARG A 153 0.83 19.06 6.87
CA ARG A 153 1.33 18.19 7.93
C ARG A 153 0.20 17.56 8.75
N HIS A 154 -0.85 18.33 9.02
CA HIS A 154 -2.02 17.85 9.75
C HIS A 154 -2.76 16.76 8.96
N ILE A 155 -3.03 17.01 7.67
CA ILE A 155 -3.68 16.05 6.76
C ILE A 155 -2.85 14.76 6.68
N LEU A 156 -1.54 14.87 6.44
CA LEU A 156 -0.66 13.70 6.36
C LEU A 156 -0.55 12.93 7.68
N CYS A 157 -0.55 13.62 8.82
CA CYS A 157 -0.55 12.99 10.14
C CYS A 157 -1.78 12.09 10.33
N LEU A 158 -2.96 12.57 9.94
CA LEU A 158 -4.21 11.81 10.02
C LEU A 158 -4.26 10.65 9.02
N ILE A 159 -3.77 10.87 7.79
CA ILE A 159 -3.73 9.83 6.76
C ILE A 159 -2.75 8.73 7.14
N GLU A 160 -1.50 9.06 7.51
CA GLU A 160 -0.44 8.09 7.78
C GLU A 160 -0.52 7.47 9.18
N GLY A 161 -1.22 8.13 10.11
CA GLY A 161 -1.33 7.67 11.49
C GLY A 161 -0.03 7.80 12.29
N ILE A 162 0.85 8.71 11.89
CA ILE A 162 2.14 8.98 12.54
C ILE A 162 2.12 10.43 13.02
N PRO A 163 2.58 10.73 14.24
CA PRO A 163 2.67 12.11 14.71
C PRO A 163 3.63 12.94 13.84
N ILE A 164 3.14 14.05 13.29
CA ILE A 164 3.92 14.99 12.49
C ILE A 164 3.80 16.39 13.10
N GLY A 165 4.92 16.90 13.63
CA GLY A 165 4.94 18.20 14.30
C GLY A 165 4.04 18.20 15.54
N ASN A 166 3.04 19.10 15.54
CA ASN A 166 2.10 19.25 16.66
C ASN A 166 0.82 18.42 16.49
N CYS A 167 0.65 17.72 15.36
CA CYS A 167 -0.53 16.88 15.12
C CYS A 167 -0.31 15.48 15.69
N THR A 168 -1.31 14.97 16.40
CA THR A 168 -1.37 13.58 16.89
C THR A 168 -2.48 12.85 16.15
N PRO A 169 -2.24 11.65 15.62
CA PRO A 169 -3.24 10.93 14.84
C PRO A 169 -4.45 10.54 15.71
N ALA A 170 -5.64 10.61 15.13
CA ALA A 170 -6.85 10.16 15.80
C ALA A 170 -6.86 8.62 15.97
N PRO A 171 -7.46 8.09 17.06
CA PRO A 171 -7.57 6.66 17.29
C PRO A 171 -8.48 5.98 16.24
N ASN A 172 -8.40 4.65 16.13
CA ASN A 172 -9.30 3.83 15.30
C ASN A 172 -9.33 4.22 13.82
N ARG A 173 -8.18 4.62 13.29
CA ARG A 173 -7.95 4.92 11.87
C ARG A 173 -8.14 3.67 11.00
N PRO A 174 -8.92 3.70 9.91
CA PRO A 174 -8.88 2.65 8.88
C PRO A 174 -7.56 2.68 8.10
N GLN A 175 -7.25 1.62 7.36
CA GLN A 175 -6.06 1.66 6.51
C GLN A 175 -6.29 2.60 5.33
N LEU A 176 -5.69 3.80 5.39
CA LEU A 176 -5.70 4.79 4.31
C LEU A 176 -4.41 4.69 3.50
N ILE A 177 -4.52 4.61 2.18
CA ILE A 177 -3.38 4.56 1.26
C ILE A 177 -3.52 5.68 0.24
N VAL A 178 -2.48 6.49 0.08
CA VAL A 178 -2.46 7.56 -0.92
C VAL A 178 -2.26 6.95 -2.32
N LEU A 179 -3.23 7.16 -3.20
CA LEU A 179 -3.19 6.70 -4.60
C LEU A 179 -2.70 7.78 -5.56
N ASP A 180 -3.15 9.02 -5.36
CA ASP A 180 -2.72 10.19 -6.13
C ASP A 180 -2.54 11.37 -5.17
N PHE A 181 -1.47 12.12 -5.36
CA PHE A 181 -1.10 13.25 -4.51
C PHE A 181 -0.42 14.30 -5.39
N LYS A 182 -1.12 15.40 -5.63
CA LYS A 182 -0.63 16.51 -6.45
C LYS A 182 -0.70 17.80 -5.65
N ILE A 183 0.40 18.54 -5.67
CA ILE A 183 0.52 19.83 -5.02
C ILE A 183 1.04 20.83 -6.04
N ASP A 184 0.25 21.86 -6.29
CA ASP A 184 0.64 22.97 -7.15
C ASP A 184 0.83 24.25 -6.32
N LYS A 185 1.94 24.96 -6.51
CA LYS A 185 2.17 26.23 -5.81
C LYS A 185 1.26 27.30 -6.40
N LYS A 186 0.45 27.95 -5.56
CA LYS A 186 -0.38 29.09 -5.94
C LYS A 186 0.29 30.37 -5.40
N SER A 187 0.74 31.24 -6.30
CA SER A 187 1.33 32.53 -5.91
C SER A 187 0.24 33.49 -5.46
N VAL A 188 -0.10 33.47 -4.17
CA VAL A 188 -1.06 34.42 -3.55
C VAL A 188 -0.30 35.39 -2.67
N SER A 189 0.12 36.53 -3.25
CA SER A 189 0.82 37.64 -2.57
C SER A 189 2.12 37.27 -1.83
N GLU A 190 3.06 38.20 -1.71
CA GLU A 190 4.48 37.95 -1.43
C GLU A 190 4.81 37.37 -0.03
N LYS A 191 3.82 37.09 0.83
CA LYS A 191 4.05 36.68 2.23
C LYS A 191 3.43 35.34 2.64
N ASN A 192 2.42 34.82 1.95
CA ASN A 192 1.78 33.55 2.30
C ASN A 192 1.96 32.51 1.20
N GLU A 193 2.64 31.42 1.52
CA GLU A 193 2.75 30.29 0.61
C GLU A 193 1.48 29.44 0.69
N VAL A 194 0.67 29.52 -0.37
CA VAL A 194 -0.55 28.72 -0.54
C VAL A 194 -0.29 27.66 -1.61
N TYR A 195 -0.77 26.46 -1.34
CA TYR A 195 -0.65 25.30 -2.21
C TYR A 195 -2.03 24.78 -2.56
N LEU A 196 -2.19 24.29 -3.78
CA LEU A 196 -3.41 23.65 -4.25
C LEU A 196 -3.20 22.13 -4.19
N LEU A 197 -3.92 21.46 -3.29
CA LEU A 197 -3.84 20.03 -3.06
C LEU A 197 -4.95 19.31 -3.83
N ASN A 198 -4.56 18.28 -4.57
CA ASN A 198 -5.45 17.26 -5.09
C ASN A 198 -5.00 15.90 -4.55
N LEU A 199 -5.96 15.11 -4.06
CA LEU A 199 -5.71 13.91 -3.28
C LEU A 199 -6.72 12.83 -3.64
N LYS A 200 -6.20 11.62 -3.78
CA LYS A 200 -6.99 10.40 -3.94
C LYS A 200 -6.49 9.36 -2.96
N LEU A 201 -7.40 8.82 -2.17
CA LEU A 201 -7.13 7.83 -1.13
C LEU A 201 -7.81 6.51 -1.47
N LEU A 202 -7.22 5.42 -1.00
CA LEU A 202 -7.87 4.12 -0.89
C LEU A 202 -8.11 3.86 0.60
N LYS A 203 -9.38 3.73 0.96
CA LYS A 203 -9.83 3.36 2.30
C LYS A 203 -10.07 1.86 2.32
N ARG A 204 -9.29 1.12 3.12
CA ARG A 204 -9.48 -0.32 3.34
C ARG A 204 -10.00 -0.57 4.76
N GLU A 205 -11.13 -1.26 4.81
CA GLU A 205 -11.81 -1.69 6.04
C GLU A 205 -11.81 -3.21 6.11
N PHE A 206 -11.49 -3.78 7.27
CA PHE A 206 -11.47 -5.23 7.46
C PHE A 206 -12.82 -5.70 8.01
N LEU A 207 -13.36 -6.77 7.42
CA LEU A 207 -14.64 -7.39 7.80
C LEU A 207 -14.46 -8.51 8.83
#